data_AF-A0A2M7NR31-F1
#
_entry.id   AF-A0A2M7NR31-F1
#
_cell.length_a   1.000
_cell.length_b   1.000
_cell.length_c   1.000
_cell.angle_alpha   90.00
_cell.angle_beta   90.00
_cell.angle_gamma   90.00
#
_symmetry.space_group_name_H-M   'P 1'
#
loop_
_entity.id
_entity.type
_entity.pdbx_description
1 polymer ?
#
loop_
_entity_poly.entity_id
_entity_poly.type
_entity_poly.pdbx_seq_one_letter_code
_entity_poly.pdbx_strand_id
1 'polypeptide(L)'
;MKKEINSTNKLGRNKFLAALGGLFLIPLVSRAQAFETKENTPEDEEYQILLKPDGTTVKVKKGTLKNSQTVKTSLSNPDLKSWLKK
;
A
#
# COMPACT_ATOMS: atom_id res chain seq x y z
N MET A 1 1.58 -16.41 66.03
CA MET A 1 1.94 -15.09 65.48
C MET A 1 1.43 -15.01 64.04
N LYS A 2 0.47 -14.13 63.74
CA LYS A 2 0.00 -13.88 62.37
C LYS A 2 0.95 -12.88 61.70
N LYS A 3 1.39 -13.20 60.49
CA LYS A 3 2.24 -12.33 59.65
C LYS A 3 1.31 -11.49 58.77
N GLU A 4 1.26 -10.19 59.00
CA GLU A 4 0.53 -9.27 58.13
C GLU A 4 1.44 -8.83 56.99
N ILE A 5 0.97 -9.03 55.76
CA ILE A 5 1.69 -8.66 54.53
C ILE A 5 0.96 -7.44 53.95
N ASN A 6 1.37 -6.24 54.37
CA ASN A 6 0.88 -5.01 53.78
C ASN A 6 1.79 -4.61 52.61
N SER A 7 1.44 -5.01 51.38
CA SER A 7 2.13 -4.57 50.16
C SER A 7 1.32 -3.47 49.45
N THR A 8 1.59 -2.21 49.81
CA THR A 8 1.09 -1.08 49.03
C THR A 8 1.94 -0.93 47.77
N ASN A 9 1.50 -1.53 46.67
CA ASN A 9 2.12 -1.42 45.35
C ASN A 9 1.94 0.00 44.78
N LYS A 10 2.80 0.94 45.18
CA LYS A 10 2.92 2.23 44.49
C LYS A 10 3.73 2.04 43.22
N LEU A 11 3.05 1.90 42.07
CA LEU A 11 3.72 2.02 40.77
C LEU A 11 4.38 3.40 40.67
N GLY A 12 5.70 3.42 40.59
CA GLY A 12 6.47 4.66 40.42
C GLY A 12 6.09 5.37 39.12
N ARG A 13 5.99 6.70 39.16
CA ARG A 13 5.61 7.59 38.04
C ARG A 13 6.42 7.32 36.75
N ASN A 14 7.65 6.82 36.90
CA ASN A 14 8.56 6.52 35.79
C ASN A 14 8.20 5.21 35.06
N LYS A 15 7.47 4.29 35.72
CA LYS A 15 6.99 3.03 35.11
C LYS A 15 5.72 3.24 34.27
N PHE A 16 4.96 4.30 34.56
CA PHE A 16 3.77 4.69 33.80
C PHE A 16 4.12 5.23 32.41
N LEU A 17 5.16 6.06 32.30
CA LEU A 17 5.65 6.58 31.01
C LEU A 17 6.19 5.47 30.09
N ALA A 18 6.90 4.50 30.66
CA ALA A 18 7.36 3.32 29.90
C ALA A 18 6.19 2.48 29.37
N ALA A 19 5.13 2.32 30.16
CA ALA A 19 3.92 1.60 29.74
C ALA A 19 3.15 2.35 28.64
N LEU A 20 3.02 3.69 28.72
CA LEU A 20 2.37 4.48 27.67
C LEU A 20 3.17 4.53 26.37
N GLY A 21 4.49 4.75 26.45
CA GLY A 21 5.34 4.82 25.25
C GLY A 21 5.44 3.49 24.50
N GLY A 22 5.46 2.37 25.22
CA GLY A 22 5.55 1.03 24.64
C GLY A 22 4.29 0.60 23.87
N LEU A 23 3.09 0.95 24.36
CA LEU A 23 1.83 0.62 23.69
C LEU A 23 1.53 1.53 22.49
N PHE A 24 2.04 2.77 22.48
CA PHE A 24 1.75 3.74 21.43
C PHE A 24 2.49 3.47 20.10
N LEU A 25 3.59 2.70 20.13
CA LEU A 25 4.40 2.39 18.94
C LEU A 25 4.04 1.05 18.26
N ILE A 26 3.19 0.23 18.89
CA ILE A 26 2.74 -1.06 18.35
C ILE A 26 2.03 -0.93 16.99
N PRO A 27 1.16 0.08 16.72
CA PRO A 27 0.50 0.18 15.43
C PRO A 27 1.40 0.67 14.28
N LEU A 28 2.63 1.14 14.56
CA LEU A 28 3.51 1.68 13.52
C LEU A 28 4.49 0.64 12.96
N VAL A 29 4.89 -0.36 13.76
CA VAL A 29 5.84 -1.41 13.34
C VAL A 29 5.20 -2.37 12.32
N SER A 30 3.90 -2.61 12.41
CA SER A 30 3.16 -3.48 11.48
C SER A 30 3.11 -2.96 10.04
N ARG A 31 3.39 -1.67 9.81
CA ARG A 31 3.39 -1.06 8.46
C ARG A 31 4.75 -1.13 7.75
N ALA A 32 5.83 -1.47 8.45
CA ALA A 32 7.17 -1.52 7.87
C ALA A 32 7.40 -2.73 6.95
N GLN A 33 6.58 -3.78 7.04
CA GLN A 33 6.70 -5.00 6.22
C GLN A 33 5.93 -4.92 4.89
N ALA A 34 5.13 -3.87 4.66
CA ALA A 34 4.33 -3.73 3.43
C ALA A 34 5.11 -3.10 2.26
N PHE A 35 6.38 -2.75 2.45
CA PHE A 35 7.28 -2.40 1.35
C PHE A 35 7.99 -3.65 0.86
N GLU A 36 7.21 -4.59 0.32
CA GLU A 36 7.79 -5.49 -0.67
C GLU A 36 8.17 -4.61 -1.87
N THR A 37 9.46 -4.32 -1.98
CA THR A 37 10.05 -3.89 -3.23
C THR A 37 9.73 -4.99 -4.23
N LYS A 38 8.67 -4.83 -5.02
CA LYS A 38 8.42 -5.69 -6.18
C LYS A 38 9.69 -5.64 -7.01
N GLU A 39 10.47 -6.71 -6.99
CA GLU A 39 11.56 -6.87 -7.94
C GLU A 39 10.94 -6.83 -9.33
N ASN A 40 11.33 -5.83 -10.12
CA ASN A 40 10.88 -5.75 -11.50
C ASN A 40 11.44 -6.98 -12.21
N THR A 41 10.56 -7.82 -12.75
CA THR A 41 11.00 -8.89 -13.63
C THR A 41 11.55 -8.27 -14.92
N PRO A 42 12.48 -8.92 -15.63
CA PRO A 42 13.00 -8.41 -16.92
C PRO A 42 11.87 -8.12 -17.93
N GLU A 43 10.74 -8.83 -17.83
CA GLU A 43 9.55 -8.56 -18.62
C GLU A 43 8.86 -7.21 -18.27
N ASP A 44 9.00 -6.73 -17.04
CA ASP A 44 8.41 -5.45 -16.60
C ASP A 44 9.16 -4.23 -17.13
N GLU A 45 10.42 -4.41 -17.51
CA GLU A 45 11.27 -3.40 -18.16
C GLU A 45 11.01 -3.28 -19.67
N GLU A 46 10.35 -4.27 -20.26
CA GLU A 46 9.93 -4.22 -21.65
C GLU A 46 8.85 -3.15 -21.85
N TYR A 47 8.79 -2.64 -23.07
CA TYR A 47 7.84 -1.60 -23.45
C TYR A 47 6.84 -2.13 -24.48
N GLN A 48 5.61 -1.67 -24.36
CA GLN A 48 4.55 -1.89 -25.33
C GLN A 48 4.08 -0.54 -25.90
N ILE A 49 3.73 -0.54 -27.19
CA ILE A 49 3.12 0.61 -27.84
C ILE A 49 1.60 0.49 -27.71
N LEU A 50 0.96 1.52 -27.16
CA LEU A 50 -0.48 1.62 -26.97
C LEU A 50 -1.03 2.83 -27.73
N LEU A 51 -2.35 2.84 -27.93
CA LEU A 51 -3.09 3.95 -28.55
C LEU A 51 -3.64 4.89 -27.47
N LYS A 52 -3.44 6.18 -27.67
CA LYS A 52 -4.13 7.24 -26.94
C LYS A 52 -5.53 7.49 -27.54
N PRO A 53 -6.44 8.14 -26.79
CA PRO A 53 -7.76 8.52 -27.31
C PRO A 53 -7.65 9.44 -28.54
N ASP A 54 -6.63 10.29 -28.60
CA ASP A 54 -6.32 11.16 -29.74
C ASP A 54 -5.85 10.41 -31.02
N GLY A 55 -5.76 9.08 -30.98
CA GLY A 55 -5.34 8.23 -32.10
C GLY A 55 -3.81 8.15 -32.29
N THR A 56 -3.02 8.84 -31.46
CA THR A 56 -1.57 8.78 -31.51
C THR A 56 -1.02 7.65 -30.64
N THR A 57 0.24 7.27 -30.86
CA THR A 57 0.87 6.17 -30.13
C THR A 57 1.61 6.66 -28.89
N VAL A 58 1.66 5.81 -27.86
CA VAL A 58 2.45 6.04 -26.65
C VAL A 58 3.19 4.76 -26.25
N LYS A 59 4.44 4.90 -25.82
CA LYS A 59 5.26 3.80 -25.34
C LYS A 59 5.12 3.68 -23.82
N VAL A 60 4.65 2.53 -23.33
CA VAL A 60 4.37 2.30 -21.90
C VAL A 60 5.13 1.07 -21.42
N LYS A 61 5.66 1.12 -20.19
CA LYS A 61 6.32 -0.03 -19.56
C LYS A 61 5.30 -1.12 -19.26
N LYS A 62 5.63 -2.38 -19.56
CA LYS A 62 4.75 -3.53 -19.26
C LYS A 62 4.46 -3.62 -17.76
N GLY A 63 5.44 -3.34 -16.89
CA GLY A 63 5.23 -3.31 -15.44
C GLY A 63 4.15 -2.31 -15.01
N THR A 64 4.09 -1.13 -15.66
CA THR A 64 3.02 -0.15 -15.38
C THR A 64 1.66 -0.67 -15.84
N LEU A 65 1.59 -1.35 -16.99
CA LEU A 65 0.34 -1.90 -17.52
C LEU A 65 -0.21 -3.03 -16.63
N LYS A 66 0.66 -3.94 -16.14
CA LYS A 66 0.28 -5.03 -15.22
C LYS A 66 -0.31 -4.52 -13.90
N ASN A 67 0.17 -3.37 -13.42
CA ASN A 67 -0.33 -2.74 -12.18
C ASN A 67 -1.47 -1.75 -12.43
N SER A 68 -1.91 -1.56 -13.68
CA SER A 68 -2.98 -0.60 -14.02
C SER A 68 -4.36 -1.20 -13.78
N GLN A 69 -5.34 -0.33 -13.49
CA GLN A 69 -6.73 -0.74 -13.32
C GLN A 69 -7.48 -0.71 -14.65
N THR A 70 -8.12 -1.82 -15.01
CA THR A 70 -9.05 -1.86 -16.15
C THR A 70 -10.33 -1.11 -15.82
N VAL A 71 -10.60 -0.01 -16.53
CA VAL A 71 -11.79 0.84 -16.31
C VAL A 71 -13.04 0.26 -16.97
N LYS A 72 -12.91 -0.35 -18.16
CA LYS A 72 -14.03 -0.96 -18.91
C LYS A 72 -13.51 -2.12 -19.75
N THR A 73 -13.98 -3.34 -19.49
CA THR A 73 -13.54 -4.58 -20.14
C THR A 73 -14.20 -4.82 -21.49
N SER A 74 -15.50 -4.52 -21.59
CA SER A 74 -16.28 -4.71 -22.81
C SER A 74 -16.68 -3.35 -23.37
N LEU A 75 -16.06 -2.97 -24.49
CA LEU A 75 -16.33 -1.71 -25.18
C LEU A 75 -16.99 -2.01 -26.53
N SER A 76 -18.19 -1.45 -26.75
CA SER A 76 -18.85 -1.55 -28.04
C SER A 76 -18.19 -0.60 -29.06
N ASN A 77 -18.35 -0.86 -30.37
CA ASN A 77 -17.80 0.01 -31.41
C ASN A 77 -18.26 1.49 -31.28
N PRO A 78 -19.55 1.78 -30.96
CA PRO A 78 -19.98 3.15 -30.68
C PRO A 78 -19.28 3.77 -29.46
N ASP A 79 -19.12 3.01 -28.38
CA ASP A 79 -18.44 3.49 -27.17
C ASP A 79 -16.97 3.80 -27.44
N LEU A 80 -16.28 2.91 -28.18
CA LEU A 80 -14.88 3.12 -28.58
C LEU A 80 -14.75 4.38 -29.45
N LYS A 81 -15.66 4.56 -30.43
CA LYS A 81 -15.68 5.75 -31.28
C LYS A 81 -15.92 7.02 -30.47
N SER A 82 -16.78 6.98 -29.46
CA SER A 82 -17.00 8.12 -28.56
C SER A 82 -15.77 8.42 -27.71
N TRP A 83 -15.05 7.39 -27.26
CA TRP A 83 -13.84 7.54 -26.46
C TRP A 83 -12.67 8.13 -27.27
N LEU A 84 -12.53 7.74 -28.54
CA LEU A 84 -11.51 8.26 -29.46
C LEU A 84 -11.77 9.71 -29.94
N LYS A 85 -12.96 10.24 -29.72
CA LYS A 85 -13.33 11.62 -30.12
C LYS A 85 -13.22 12.63 -28.98
N LYS A 86 -12.81 12.18 -27.80
CA LYS A 86 -12.67 12.97 -26.59
C LYS A 86 -11.22 13.39 -26.38
#